data_AF-A0A651HL38-F1
#
_entry.id   AF-A0A651HL38-F1
#
_cell.length_a   1.000
_cell.length_b   1.000
_cell.length_c   1.000
_cell.angle_alpha   90.00
_cell.angle_beta   90.00
_cell.angle_gamma   90.00
#
_symmetry.space_group_name_H-M   'P 1'
#
loop_
_entity.id
_entity.type
_entity.pdbx_description
1 polymer ?
#
loop_
_entity_poly.entity_id
_entity_poly.type
_entity_poly.pdbx_seq_one_letter_code
_entity_poly.pdbx_strand_id
1 'polypeptide(L)'
;MKAFLVIVLLVSLGFNLYLARGWEAQRSAAPSSDPHLLHHTTPAGPNAAAQAPAAETTDAPLSWEKLRELSPGSQVVRLREAGWPDRLIESVVAHPVDQRIADLSRRSMALRSLQRYWEMPSPDEAFSHDYLARYQRLQAEREQLLEAAFGERQSPSVFGFQPPEILAVPAEKRSAVREILSDYAAVTARIHAEAGGMLLAEDREKLRELEQQRRRDLQEVLTPEELFEMDLRTSPTSMALRWELQAFSPTEEEFREIFQIRQVFEELAPQNRPGAPIADPDLRAEMDRQIRELLDEERYRDYQLAQDPRFQSLTLLTRRLGLPAETARQIHFYRESHDQALAAVREDPALDDEERSLRIEALEQEAREVLTDALGERGYQALRSQQRAPAGAVNIQRLGP
;
A
#
# COMPACT_ATOMS: atom_id res chain seq x y z
N MET A 1 17.42 -46.16 -0.28
CA MET A 1 16.42 -45.25 0.33
C MET A 1 16.43 -45.24 1.85
N LYS A 2 16.38 -46.38 2.57
CA LYS A 2 16.33 -46.39 4.05
C LYS A 2 17.55 -45.76 4.76
N ALA A 3 18.76 -45.91 4.21
CA ALA A 3 19.98 -45.32 4.78
C ALA A 3 20.06 -43.79 4.65
N PHE A 4 19.46 -43.22 3.60
CA PHE A 4 19.46 -41.77 3.35
C PHE A 4 18.53 -41.04 4.33
N LEU A 5 17.39 -41.66 4.66
CA LEU A 5 16.40 -41.12 5.60
C LEU A 5 16.92 -41.06 7.04
N VAL A 6 17.78 -42.03 7.44
CA VAL A 6 18.42 -42.04 8.76
C VAL A 6 19.46 -40.92 8.90
N ILE A 7 20.21 -40.63 7.84
CA ILE A 7 21.22 -39.56 7.85
C ILE A 7 20.54 -38.18 7.96
N VAL A 8 19.44 -37.96 7.23
CA VAL A 8 18.67 -36.70 7.30
C VAL A 8 18.08 -36.48 8.71
N LEU A 9 17.58 -37.54 9.35
CA LEU A 9 17.06 -37.46 10.72
C LEU A 9 18.14 -37.13 11.76
N LEU A 10 19.34 -37.70 11.62
CA LEU A 10 20.45 -37.42 12.54
C LEU A 10 21.01 -35.99 12.38
N VAL A 11 21.06 -35.47 11.16
CA VAL A 11 21.47 -34.08 10.89
C VAL A 11 20.45 -33.08 11.43
N SER A 12 19.15 -33.36 11.28
CA SER A 12 18.08 -32.52 11.84
C SER A 12 18.09 -32.48 13.38
N LEU A 13 18.38 -33.60 14.04
CA LEU A 13 18.47 -33.66 15.50
C LEU A 13 19.67 -32.85 16.04
N GLY A 14 20.82 -32.90 15.36
CA GLY A 14 22.01 -32.12 15.71
C GLY A 14 21.78 -30.60 15.55
N PHE A 15 21.08 -30.18 14.51
CA PHE A 15 20.79 -28.78 14.24
C PHE A 15 19.80 -28.18 15.25
N ASN A 16 18.77 -28.93 15.65
CA ASN A 16 17.82 -28.48 16.67
C ASN A 16 18.46 -28.33 18.06
N LEU A 17 19.40 -29.21 18.43
CA LEU A 17 20.17 -29.09 19.68
C LEU A 17 21.14 -27.89 19.69
N TYR A 18 21.68 -27.52 18.53
CA TYR A 18 22.50 -26.32 18.38
C TYR A 18 21.68 -25.03 18.56
N LEU A 19 20.49 -24.96 17.97
CA LEU A 19 19.58 -23.81 18.12
C LEU A 19 19.09 -23.62 19.57
N ALA A 20 18.80 -24.71 20.29
CA ALA A 20 18.38 -24.63 21.68
C ALA A 20 19.46 -24.02 22.59
N ARG A 21 20.75 -24.31 22.35
CA ARG A 21 21.86 -23.72 23.12
C ARG A 21 22.14 -22.27 22.79
N GLY A 22 21.91 -21.84 21.54
CA GLY A 22 22.06 -20.44 21.15
C GLY A 22 21.05 -19.52 21.84
N TRP A 23 19.83 -20.01 22.08
CA TRP A 23 18.75 -19.23 22.67
C TRP A 23 18.94 -18.96 24.18
N GLU A 24 19.58 -19.90 24.88
CA GLU A 24 19.83 -19.78 26.33
C GLU A 24 20.99 -18.81 26.64
N ALA A 25 21.98 -18.70 25.75
CA ALA A 25 23.06 -17.72 25.85
C ALA A 25 22.59 -16.27 25.63
N GLN A 26 21.48 -16.08 24.91
CA GLN A 26 20.95 -14.75 24.55
C GLN A 26 20.01 -14.17 25.62
N ARG A 27 19.52 -15.00 26.56
CA ARG A 27 18.67 -14.56 27.69
C ARG A 27 19.45 -13.98 28.88
N SER A 28 20.77 -14.18 28.95
CA SER A 28 21.58 -13.72 30.10
C SER A 28 22.16 -12.31 29.95
N ALA A 29 21.80 -11.55 28.91
CA ALA A 29 22.28 -10.19 28.70
C ALA A 29 21.12 -9.18 28.69
N ALA A 30 20.70 -8.73 29.87
CA ALA A 30 19.88 -7.53 30.03
C ALA A 30 20.64 -6.53 30.94
N PRO A 31 20.96 -5.32 30.46
CA PRO A 31 21.48 -4.27 31.33
C PRO A 31 20.31 -3.57 32.04
N SER A 32 20.39 -3.58 33.37
CA SER A 32 19.63 -2.77 34.31
C SER A 32 19.82 -1.28 34.06
N SER A 33 18.73 -0.51 34.04
CA SER A 33 18.78 0.97 34.10
C SER A 33 17.86 1.43 35.25
N ASP A 34 18.51 1.90 36.31
CA ASP A 34 17.91 2.60 37.46
C ASP A 34 17.33 3.97 37.05
N PRO A 35 16.18 4.39 37.61
CA PRO A 35 15.64 5.73 37.42
C PRO A 35 16.11 6.67 38.55
N HIS A 36 17.05 7.55 38.27
CA HIS A 36 17.35 8.65 39.18
C HIS A 36 16.35 9.79 39.02
N LEU A 37 15.50 9.87 40.04
CA LEU A 37 14.70 10.97 40.53
C LEU A 37 15.41 12.33 40.44
N LEU A 38 14.67 13.37 40.02
CA LEU A 38 14.74 14.69 40.68
C LEU A 38 13.33 15.28 40.80
N HIS A 39 12.73 15.01 41.95
CA HIS A 39 11.71 15.85 42.56
C HIS A 39 12.21 17.29 42.69
N HIS A 40 11.36 18.26 42.35
CA HIS A 40 11.37 19.57 42.98
C HIS A 40 9.97 19.80 43.54
N THR A 41 9.95 19.76 44.86
CA THR A 41 8.84 20.03 45.77
C THR A 41 8.58 21.54 45.82
N THR A 42 7.38 21.90 46.32
CA THR A 42 7.00 23.06 47.19
C THR A 42 5.95 23.97 46.54
N PRO A 43 5.00 24.55 47.30
CA PRO A 43 3.85 23.91 47.94
C PRO A 43 2.51 24.58 47.54
N ALA A 44 1.40 23.88 47.79
CA ALA A 44 0.07 24.48 47.75
C ALA A 44 -0.18 25.36 48.98
N GLY A 45 -0.73 26.55 48.77
CA GLY A 45 -1.35 27.42 49.77
C GLY A 45 -2.45 28.25 49.08
N PRO A 46 -3.68 28.30 49.61
CA PRO A 46 -4.86 28.65 48.82
C PRO A 46 -5.16 30.15 48.88
N ASN A 47 -5.51 30.77 47.75
CA ASN A 47 -6.44 31.89 47.82
C ASN A 47 -7.20 32.06 46.50
N ALA A 48 -8.50 31.81 46.57
CA ALA A 48 -9.46 32.20 45.55
C ALA A 48 -9.78 33.69 45.73
N ALA A 49 -9.46 34.51 44.73
CA ALA A 49 -10.13 35.79 44.53
C ALA A 49 -10.18 36.07 43.02
N ALA A 50 -11.40 36.12 42.50
CA ALA A 50 -11.72 36.44 41.13
C ALA A 50 -11.21 37.85 40.75
N GLN A 51 -10.50 37.94 39.63
CA GLN A 51 -10.40 39.18 38.84
C GLN A 51 -10.51 38.85 37.35
N ALA A 52 -11.55 39.39 36.74
CA ALA A 52 -11.80 39.46 35.30
C ALA A 52 -10.86 40.52 34.65
N PRO A 53 -10.77 40.56 33.30
CA PRO A 53 -9.51 40.73 32.59
C PRO A 53 -9.01 42.18 32.55
N ALA A 54 -7.73 42.36 32.85
CA ALA A 54 -7.00 43.57 32.49
C ALA A 54 -6.67 43.50 31.00
N ALA A 55 -7.13 44.49 30.25
CA ALA A 55 -6.71 44.74 28.88
C ALA A 55 -5.21 45.10 28.85
N GLU A 56 -4.39 44.25 28.25
CA GLU A 56 -3.00 44.56 27.95
C GLU A 56 -2.90 45.22 26.56
N THR A 57 -2.76 46.54 26.54
CA THR A 57 -2.31 47.29 25.36
C THR A 57 -0.79 47.21 25.20
N THR A 58 -0.36 46.57 24.11
CA THR A 58 0.71 46.96 23.15
C THR A 58 1.95 47.70 23.67
N ASP A 59 3.11 47.02 23.70
CA ASP A 59 4.36 47.43 23.00
C ASP A 59 5.55 46.44 23.10
N ALA A 60 5.32 45.15 23.40
CA ALA A 60 6.41 44.17 23.38
C ALA A 60 6.67 43.71 21.93
N PRO A 61 7.94 43.64 21.46
CA PRO A 61 8.24 43.05 20.17
C PRO A 61 7.65 41.66 20.11
N LEU A 62 6.98 41.34 19.00
CA LEU A 62 6.28 40.10 18.76
C LEU A 62 7.29 38.94 18.80
N SER A 63 7.58 38.41 19.99
CA SER A 63 8.50 37.29 20.15
C SER A 63 7.79 36.01 19.71
N TRP A 64 8.44 35.22 18.86
CA TRP A 64 7.91 33.96 18.35
C TRP A 64 7.42 33.01 19.48
N GLU A 65 8.08 33.03 20.64
CA GLU A 65 7.67 32.20 21.78
C GLU A 65 6.27 32.57 22.30
N LYS A 66 6.03 33.85 22.59
CA LYS A 66 4.70 34.35 22.99
C LYS A 66 3.64 34.11 21.93
N LEU A 67 4.00 34.12 20.65
CA LEU A 67 3.05 33.86 19.58
C LEU A 67 2.61 32.39 19.56
N ARG A 68 3.52 31.44 19.84
CA ARG A 68 3.19 30.00 19.92
C ARG A 68 2.27 29.65 21.09
N GLU A 69 2.31 30.44 22.15
CA GLU A 69 1.48 30.25 23.35
C GLU A 69 0.03 30.74 23.15
N LEU A 70 -0.21 31.58 22.14
CA LEU A 70 -1.54 32.11 21.84
C LEU A 70 -2.43 31.07 21.15
N SER A 71 -3.74 31.18 21.37
CA SER A 71 -4.70 30.39 20.60
C SER A 71 -4.60 30.72 19.10
N PRO A 72 -4.93 29.78 18.20
CA PRO A 72 -4.88 30.00 16.75
C PRO A 72 -5.60 31.27 16.30
N GLY A 73 -6.79 31.55 16.83
CA GLY A 73 -7.52 32.79 16.53
C GLY A 73 -6.80 34.06 17.02
N SER A 74 -6.15 34.00 18.19
CA SER A 74 -5.34 35.10 18.72
C SER A 74 -4.03 35.31 17.95
N GLN A 75 -3.43 34.24 17.40
CA GLN A 75 -2.27 34.32 16.52
C GLN A 75 -2.60 35.08 15.23
N VAL A 76 -3.76 34.78 14.61
CA VAL A 76 -4.23 35.46 13.39
C VAL A 76 -4.40 36.95 13.61
N VAL A 77 -5.09 37.35 14.69
CA VAL A 77 -5.33 38.76 15.02
C VAL A 77 -4.01 39.50 15.18
N ARG A 78 -3.10 38.97 16.00
CA ARG A 78 -1.78 39.57 16.26
C ARG A 78 -0.90 39.67 15.00
N LEU A 79 -0.90 38.66 14.14
CA LEU A 79 -0.10 38.66 12.92
C LEU A 79 -0.67 39.62 11.86
N ARG A 80 -2.00 39.74 11.80
CA ARG A 80 -2.67 40.71 10.93
C ARG A 80 -2.42 42.15 11.38
N GLU A 81 -2.48 42.41 12.69
CA GLU A 81 -2.11 43.71 13.28
C GLU A 81 -0.64 44.07 13.03
N ALA A 82 0.25 43.07 12.94
CA ALA A 82 1.65 43.24 12.56
C ALA A 82 1.89 43.40 11.05
N GLY A 83 0.83 43.41 10.23
CA GLY A 83 0.90 43.65 8.78
C GLY A 83 1.35 42.44 7.94
N TRP A 84 1.24 41.22 8.47
CA TRP A 84 1.64 40.03 7.71
C TRP A 84 0.61 39.68 6.63
N PRO A 85 1.05 39.23 5.42
CA PRO A 85 0.16 38.71 4.39
C PRO A 85 -0.63 37.48 4.87
N ASP A 86 -1.92 37.37 4.56
CA ASP A 86 -2.80 36.28 5.02
C ASP A 86 -2.24 34.88 4.67
N ARG A 87 -1.60 34.70 3.50
CA ARG A 87 -0.92 33.43 3.14
C ARG A 87 0.17 33.01 4.13
N LEU A 88 0.93 33.98 4.64
CA LEU A 88 1.98 33.69 5.61
C LEU A 88 1.38 33.40 6.99
N ILE A 89 0.29 34.08 7.36
CA ILE A 89 -0.46 33.80 8.59
C ILE A 89 -1.02 32.36 8.54
N GLU A 90 -1.61 31.95 7.41
CA GLU A 90 -2.13 30.59 7.21
C GLU A 90 -1.02 29.55 7.43
N SER A 91 0.14 29.76 6.81
CA SER A 91 1.28 28.85 6.95
C SER A 91 1.79 28.73 8.39
N VAL A 92 1.75 29.82 9.17
CA VAL A 92 2.20 29.85 10.56
C VAL A 92 1.21 29.11 11.47
N VAL A 93 -0.09 29.33 11.27
CA VAL A 93 -1.16 28.73 12.08
C VAL A 93 -1.32 27.24 11.78
N ALA A 94 -1.21 26.82 10.51
CA ALA A 94 -1.30 25.42 10.10
C ALA A 94 -0.03 24.61 10.43
N HIS A 95 1.11 25.26 10.60
CA HIS A 95 2.43 24.62 10.75
C HIS A 95 2.47 23.46 11.77
N PRO A 96 1.90 23.58 12.99
CA PRO A 96 1.98 22.50 13.97
C PRO A 96 1.23 21.23 13.54
N VAL A 97 0.09 21.38 12.86
CA VAL A 97 -0.68 20.25 12.34
C VAL A 97 -0.03 19.69 11.08
N ASP A 98 0.47 20.54 10.19
CA ASP A 98 1.23 20.13 9.01
C ASP A 98 2.47 19.31 9.40
N GLN A 99 3.16 19.67 10.50
CA GLN A 99 4.28 18.87 11.05
C GLN A 99 3.84 17.48 11.51
N ARG A 100 2.69 17.37 12.19
CA ARG A 100 2.14 16.08 12.64
C ARG A 100 1.70 15.20 11.47
N ILE A 101 1.08 15.80 10.44
CA ILE A 101 0.75 15.11 9.19
C ILE A 101 2.04 14.62 8.53
N ALA A 102 3.04 15.49 8.39
CA ALA A 102 4.32 15.14 7.80
C ALA A 102 5.06 14.06 8.59
N ASP A 103 5.01 14.06 9.92
CA ASP A 103 5.56 13.00 10.77
C ASP A 103 4.83 11.67 10.60
N LEU A 104 3.50 11.69 10.58
CA LEU A 104 2.69 10.49 10.36
C LEU A 104 3.01 9.86 9.00
N SER A 105 3.07 10.69 7.96
CA SER A 105 3.43 10.27 6.61
C SER A 105 4.89 9.84 6.49
N ARG A 106 5.85 10.51 7.15
CA ARG A 106 7.25 10.07 7.20
C ARG A 106 7.39 8.71 7.86
N ARG A 107 6.68 8.45 8.96
CA ARG A 107 6.74 7.16 9.66
C ARG A 107 6.13 6.05 8.82
N SER A 108 4.98 6.29 8.17
CA SER A 108 4.42 5.30 7.25
C SER A 108 5.35 5.06 6.06
N MET A 109 5.96 6.11 5.50
CA MET A 109 6.90 5.97 4.40
C MET A 109 8.20 5.29 4.84
N ALA A 110 8.70 5.53 6.04
CA ALA A 110 9.86 4.83 6.58
C ALA A 110 9.58 3.32 6.68
N LEU A 111 8.38 2.94 7.12
CA LEU A 111 7.93 1.56 7.08
C LEU A 111 7.84 1.02 5.64
N ARG A 112 7.36 1.82 4.68
CA ARG A 112 7.38 1.46 3.25
C ARG A 112 8.79 1.38 2.64
N SER A 113 9.75 2.17 3.13
CA SER A 113 11.15 2.09 2.68
C SER A 113 11.89 0.91 3.28
N LEU A 114 11.41 0.39 4.42
CA LEU A 114 11.81 -0.91 4.95
C LEU A 114 11.15 -2.07 4.20
N GLN A 115 10.02 -1.82 3.53
CA GLN A 115 9.43 -2.76 2.59
C GLN A 115 10.18 -2.72 1.26
N ARG A 116 10.32 -3.90 0.67
CA ARG A 116 10.83 -4.07 -0.69
C ARG A 116 9.87 -3.39 -1.66
N TYR A 117 10.34 -2.38 -2.39
CA TYR A 117 9.45 -1.56 -3.21
C TYR A 117 8.75 -2.38 -4.32
N TRP A 118 9.27 -3.54 -4.71
CA TRP A 118 8.68 -4.42 -5.72
C TRP A 118 7.61 -5.38 -5.16
N GLU A 119 7.40 -5.39 -3.84
CA GLU A 119 6.37 -6.20 -3.20
C GLU A 119 5.11 -5.35 -2.92
N MET A 120 3.93 -5.98 -3.00
CA MET A 120 2.70 -5.33 -2.57
C MET A 120 2.75 -5.18 -1.05
N PRO A 121 2.61 -3.96 -0.52
CA PRO A 121 2.71 -3.74 0.92
C PRO A 121 1.59 -4.53 1.60
N SER A 122 1.91 -5.34 2.62
CA SER A 122 0.91 -6.15 3.32
C SER A 122 -0.27 -5.26 3.75
N PRO A 123 -1.55 -5.65 3.61
CA PRO A 123 -2.67 -4.82 4.06
C PRO A 123 -2.54 -4.34 5.51
N ASP A 124 -1.88 -5.13 6.36
CA ASP A 124 -1.59 -4.77 7.76
C ASP A 124 -0.52 -3.66 7.90
N GLU A 125 0.33 -3.47 6.89
CA GLU A 125 1.47 -2.55 6.88
C GLU A 125 1.28 -1.35 5.91
N ALA A 126 0.59 -1.54 4.79
CA ALA A 126 0.37 -0.54 3.74
C ALA A 126 -0.58 0.58 4.19
N PHE A 127 -1.62 0.17 4.92
CA PHE A 127 -2.72 1.01 5.37
C PHE A 127 -3.31 0.36 6.61
N SER A 128 -2.62 0.47 7.74
CA SER A 128 -3.31 0.20 9.00
C SER A 128 -4.55 1.09 9.02
N HIS A 129 -5.71 0.52 9.34
CA HIS A 129 -6.96 1.29 9.52
C HIS A 129 -6.74 2.49 10.48
N ASP A 130 -5.76 2.36 11.37
CA ASP A 130 -5.24 3.40 12.24
C ASP A 130 -4.56 4.57 11.49
N TYR A 131 -3.74 4.32 10.45
CA TYR A 131 -3.12 5.38 9.63
C TYR A 131 -4.17 6.25 8.94
N LEU A 132 -5.11 5.65 8.19
CA LEU A 132 -6.14 6.41 7.47
C LEU A 132 -7.02 7.22 8.44
N ALA A 133 -7.45 6.60 9.55
CA ALA A 133 -8.24 7.30 10.56
C ALA A 133 -7.45 8.45 11.22
N ARG A 134 -6.16 8.26 11.53
CA ARG A 134 -5.31 9.34 12.08
C ARG A 134 -5.06 10.45 11.06
N TYR A 135 -4.82 10.10 9.81
CA TYR A 135 -4.61 11.06 8.73
C TYR A 135 -5.87 11.91 8.51
N GLN A 136 -7.05 11.28 8.39
CA GLN A 136 -8.33 11.98 8.26
C GLN A 136 -8.63 12.89 9.46
N ARG A 137 -8.35 12.44 10.69
CA ARG A 137 -8.50 13.28 11.89
C ARG A 137 -7.60 14.51 11.88
N LEU A 138 -6.33 14.34 11.48
CA LEU A 138 -5.39 15.46 11.38
C LEU A 138 -5.80 16.44 10.29
N GLN A 139 -6.34 15.95 9.17
CA GLN A 139 -6.88 16.82 8.12
C GLN A 139 -8.11 17.59 8.60
N ALA A 140 -9.04 16.94 9.30
CA ALA A 140 -10.19 17.62 9.89
C ALA A 140 -9.78 18.65 10.96
N GLU A 141 -8.77 18.33 11.80
CA GLU A 141 -8.19 19.27 12.77
C GLU A 141 -7.60 20.49 12.05
N ARG A 142 -6.88 20.27 10.95
CA ARG A 142 -6.31 21.31 10.10
C ARG A 142 -7.40 22.20 9.50
N GLU A 143 -8.44 21.61 8.93
CA GLU A 143 -9.57 22.34 8.34
C GLU A 143 -10.30 23.20 9.37
N GLN A 144 -10.59 22.64 10.56
CA GLN A 144 -11.23 23.38 11.66
C GLN A 144 -10.37 24.55 12.14
N LEU A 145 -9.05 24.38 12.22
CA LEU A 145 -8.13 25.45 12.60
C LEU A 145 -8.14 26.58 11.58
N LEU A 146 -8.15 26.26 10.29
CA LEU A 146 -8.19 27.24 9.22
C LEU A 146 -9.55 27.94 9.15
N GLU A 147 -10.65 27.21 9.33
CA GLU A 147 -12.01 27.75 9.37
C GLU A 147 -12.18 28.70 10.57
N ALA A 148 -11.70 28.32 11.75
CA ALA A 148 -11.74 29.18 12.93
C ALA A 148 -10.86 30.44 12.80
N ALA A 149 -9.78 30.35 12.01
CA ALA A 149 -8.81 31.42 11.80
C ALA A 149 -9.21 32.41 10.69
N PHE A 150 -9.80 31.92 9.60
CA PHE A 150 -10.01 32.69 8.36
C PHE A 150 -11.46 32.64 7.84
N GLY A 151 -12.35 31.85 8.44
CA GLY A 151 -13.73 31.66 7.98
C GLY A 151 -13.86 30.76 6.75
N GLU A 152 -15.04 30.75 6.14
CA GLU A 152 -15.38 29.87 5.01
C GLU A 152 -14.83 30.41 3.67
N ARG A 153 -13.56 30.08 3.31
CA ARG A 153 -13.14 29.61 1.96
C ARG A 153 -11.62 29.50 1.69
N GLN A 154 -11.32 28.41 0.97
CA GLN A 154 -10.34 28.18 -0.11
C GLN A 154 -8.84 28.48 0.10
N SER A 155 -8.10 27.45 0.51
CA SER A 155 -7.06 26.86 -0.34
C SER A 155 -6.59 25.51 0.22
N PRO A 156 -6.29 24.51 -0.63
CA PRO A 156 -5.55 23.34 -0.19
C PRO A 156 -4.08 23.76 0.01
N SER A 157 -3.64 23.95 1.26
CA SER A 157 -2.20 24.09 1.48
C SER A 157 -1.50 22.75 1.25
N VAL A 158 -0.41 22.84 0.50
CA VAL A 158 0.39 21.75 -0.09
C VAL A 158 1.38 21.14 0.92
N PHE A 159 1.34 21.56 2.20
CA PHE A 159 2.28 21.11 3.22
C PHE A 159 1.73 19.91 4.00
N GLY A 160 2.28 18.73 3.72
CA GLY A 160 2.08 17.58 4.62
C GLY A 160 2.46 16.22 4.05
N PHE A 161 2.45 16.06 2.72
CA PHE A 161 2.78 14.80 2.08
C PHE A 161 3.71 15.06 0.90
N GLN A 162 4.91 14.46 0.91
CA GLN A 162 5.68 14.35 -0.33
C GLN A 162 5.23 13.05 -0.99
N PRO A 163 4.63 13.12 -2.20
CA PRO A 163 4.38 11.93 -2.99
C PRO A 163 5.62 11.04 -3.03
N PRO A 164 5.46 9.70 -2.96
CA PRO A 164 6.57 8.77 -3.10
C PRO A 164 7.41 9.04 -4.36
N GLU A 165 6.79 9.65 -5.38
CA GLU A 165 7.39 10.08 -6.64
C GLU A 165 8.58 11.02 -6.40
N ILE A 166 8.44 11.96 -5.46
CA ILE A 166 9.45 13.00 -5.19
C ILE A 166 10.63 12.42 -4.40
N LEU A 167 10.40 11.40 -3.58
CA LEU A 167 11.48 10.77 -2.80
C LEU A 167 12.37 9.87 -3.65
N ALA A 168 11.85 9.36 -4.77
CA ALA A 168 12.59 8.51 -5.72
C ALA A 168 13.66 9.27 -6.52
N VAL A 169 13.64 10.61 -6.48
CA VAL A 169 14.49 11.50 -7.28
C VAL A 169 15.62 12.10 -6.42
N PRO A 170 16.82 12.41 -6.98
CA PRO A 170 17.88 13.12 -6.30
C PRO A 170 17.41 14.42 -5.63
N ALA A 171 17.96 14.70 -4.44
CA ALA A 171 17.49 15.77 -3.55
C ALA A 171 17.46 17.15 -4.23
N GLU A 172 18.41 17.40 -5.11
CA GLU A 172 18.62 18.64 -5.86
C GLU A 172 17.51 18.90 -6.89
N LYS A 173 16.89 17.83 -7.42
CA LYS A 173 15.84 17.91 -8.45
C LYS A 173 14.43 17.83 -7.88
N ARG A 174 14.28 17.50 -6.59
CA ARG A 174 12.98 17.33 -5.92
C ARG A 174 12.10 18.57 -5.97
N SER A 175 12.68 19.78 -5.91
CA SER A 175 11.90 21.02 -5.98
C SER A 175 11.29 21.22 -7.36
N ALA A 176 12.08 21.04 -8.43
CA ALA A 176 11.62 21.16 -9.81
C ALA A 176 10.56 20.09 -10.15
N VAL A 177 10.81 18.83 -9.76
CA VAL A 177 9.81 17.76 -9.94
C VAL A 177 8.52 18.05 -9.16
N ARG A 178 8.62 18.57 -7.94
CA ARG A 178 7.44 18.91 -7.14
C ARG A 178 6.57 19.97 -7.81
N GLU A 179 7.21 21.00 -8.37
CA GLU A 179 6.51 22.09 -9.05
C GLU A 179 5.75 21.55 -10.27
N ILE A 180 6.42 20.78 -11.12
CA ILE A 180 5.80 20.10 -12.26
C ILE A 180 4.60 19.26 -11.79
N LEU A 181 4.81 18.33 -10.86
CA LEU A 181 3.73 17.45 -10.39
C LEU A 181 2.55 18.23 -9.77
N SER A 182 2.82 19.32 -9.05
CA SER A 182 1.79 20.19 -8.45
C SER A 182 0.94 20.89 -9.51
N ASP A 183 1.57 21.43 -10.56
CA ASP A 183 0.87 22.13 -11.64
C ASP A 183 -0.06 21.18 -12.40
N TYR A 184 0.45 20.00 -12.76
CA TYR A 184 -0.34 18.97 -13.42
C TYR A 184 -1.45 18.41 -12.53
N ALA A 185 -1.21 18.25 -11.21
CA ALA A 185 -2.23 17.84 -10.25
C ALA A 185 -3.37 18.86 -10.15
N ALA A 186 -3.06 20.17 -10.15
CA ALA A 186 -4.06 21.24 -10.12
C ALA A 186 -4.94 21.23 -11.37
N VAL A 187 -4.36 21.06 -12.56
CA VAL A 187 -5.11 20.98 -13.82
C VAL A 187 -5.97 19.71 -13.87
N THR A 188 -5.43 18.57 -13.45
CA THR A 188 -6.16 17.29 -13.34
C THR A 188 -7.36 17.41 -12.41
N ALA A 189 -7.16 18.00 -11.21
CA ALA A 189 -8.23 18.21 -10.25
C ALA A 189 -9.35 19.11 -10.80
N ARG A 190 -9.01 20.14 -11.58
CA ARG A 190 -10.01 21.00 -12.25
C ARG A 190 -10.84 20.21 -13.27
N ILE A 191 -10.20 19.38 -14.10
CA ILE A 191 -10.91 18.52 -15.07
C ILE A 191 -11.88 17.58 -14.34
N HIS A 192 -11.43 16.93 -13.26
CA HIS A 192 -12.29 16.06 -12.47
C HIS A 192 -13.45 16.81 -11.79
N ALA A 193 -13.22 18.03 -11.31
CA ALA A 193 -14.26 18.86 -10.71
C ALA A 193 -15.31 19.31 -11.74
N GLU A 194 -14.88 19.71 -12.94
CA GLU A 194 -15.76 20.09 -14.06
C GLU A 194 -16.59 18.90 -14.55
N ALA A 195 -16.02 17.69 -14.53
CA ALA A 195 -16.71 16.46 -14.91
C ALA A 195 -17.83 16.04 -13.94
N GLY A 196 -17.93 16.64 -12.75
CA GLY A 196 -19.03 16.40 -11.81
C GLY A 196 -19.20 14.93 -11.40
N GLY A 197 -18.11 14.15 -11.40
CA GLY A 197 -18.12 12.71 -11.09
C GLY A 197 -18.33 11.77 -12.28
N MET A 198 -18.55 12.29 -13.50
CA MET A 198 -18.66 11.47 -14.71
C MET A 198 -17.74 12.00 -15.82
N LEU A 199 -16.64 11.28 -16.07
CA LEU A 199 -15.71 11.60 -17.16
C LEU A 199 -16.30 11.22 -18.52
N LEU A 200 -16.43 12.21 -19.41
CA LEU A 200 -16.79 12.03 -20.82
C LEU A 200 -15.58 11.57 -21.64
N ALA A 201 -15.77 11.30 -22.94
CA ALA A 201 -14.69 10.84 -23.82
C ALA A 201 -13.62 11.94 -23.99
N GLU A 202 -14.07 13.18 -24.12
CA GLU A 202 -13.25 14.37 -24.27
C GLU A 202 -12.39 14.63 -23.02
N ASP A 203 -12.94 14.41 -21.82
CA ASP A 203 -12.19 14.55 -20.56
C ASP A 203 -11.08 13.50 -20.47
N ARG A 204 -11.34 12.28 -20.94
CA ARG A 204 -10.32 11.22 -20.98
C ARG A 204 -9.22 11.52 -22.00
N GLU A 205 -9.54 12.16 -23.12
CA GLU A 205 -8.56 12.64 -24.09
C GLU A 205 -7.68 13.74 -23.48
N LYS A 206 -8.29 14.75 -22.86
CA LYS A 206 -7.55 15.81 -22.15
C LYS A 206 -6.62 15.25 -21.08
N LEU A 207 -7.10 14.32 -20.26
CA LEU A 207 -6.28 13.67 -19.23
C LEU A 207 -5.11 12.87 -19.82
N ARG A 208 -5.30 12.21 -20.97
CA ARG A 208 -4.22 11.52 -21.68
C ARG A 208 -3.18 12.49 -22.22
N GLU A 209 -3.61 13.58 -22.85
CA GLU A 209 -2.70 14.61 -23.37
C GLU A 209 -1.92 15.28 -22.24
N LEU A 210 -2.60 15.58 -21.13
CA LEU A 210 -2.03 16.17 -19.93
C LEU A 210 -0.95 15.25 -19.32
N GLU A 211 -1.20 13.94 -19.27
CA GLU A 211 -0.23 12.96 -18.81
C GLU A 211 1.00 12.86 -19.74
N GLN A 212 0.81 12.96 -21.06
CA GLN A 212 1.91 13.01 -22.02
C GLN A 212 2.75 14.30 -21.91
N GLN A 213 2.10 15.43 -21.62
CA GLN A 213 2.80 16.70 -21.35
C GLN A 213 3.60 16.59 -20.04
N ARG A 214 2.97 16.10 -18.97
CA ARG A 214 3.63 15.84 -17.68
C ARG A 214 4.88 14.99 -17.84
N ARG A 215 4.81 13.91 -18.63
CA ARG A 215 5.96 13.03 -18.89
C ARG A 215 7.07 13.75 -19.65
N ARG A 216 6.74 14.59 -20.64
CA ARG A 216 7.74 15.38 -21.38
C ARG A 216 8.46 16.39 -20.49
N ASP A 217 7.73 17.13 -19.67
CA ASP A 217 8.33 18.11 -18.76
C ASP A 217 9.23 17.42 -17.72
N LEU A 218 8.86 16.22 -17.27
CA LEU A 218 9.71 15.41 -16.40
C LEU A 218 10.99 14.93 -17.11
N GLN A 219 10.94 14.62 -18.40
CA GLN A 219 12.11 14.22 -19.20
C GLN A 219 13.10 15.38 -19.44
N GLU A 220 12.66 16.63 -19.35
CA GLU A 220 13.56 17.79 -19.44
C GLU A 220 14.40 17.99 -18.18
N VAL A 221 13.89 17.55 -17.02
CA VAL A 221 14.53 17.73 -15.70
C VAL A 221 15.27 16.46 -15.26
N LEU A 222 14.71 15.29 -15.57
CA LEU A 222 15.21 13.98 -15.13
C LEU A 222 15.99 13.29 -16.24
N THR A 223 17.03 12.55 -15.86
CA THR A 223 17.66 11.61 -16.79
C THR A 223 16.72 10.43 -17.06
N PRO A 224 16.91 9.70 -18.17
CA PRO A 224 16.12 8.49 -18.44
C PRO A 224 16.14 7.49 -17.29
N GLU A 225 17.28 7.33 -16.62
CA GLU A 225 17.44 6.44 -15.47
C GLU A 225 16.68 6.94 -14.23
N GLU A 226 16.74 8.25 -13.94
CA GLU A 226 15.99 8.84 -12.82
C GLU A 226 14.47 8.76 -13.04
N LEU A 227 14.02 8.97 -14.27
CA LEU A 227 12.62 8.81 -14.66
C LEU A 227 12.19 7.35 -14.51
N PHE A 228 13.03 6.40 -14.93
CA PHE A 228 12.78 4.97 -14.75
C PHE A 228 12.67 4.60 -13.27
N GLU A 229 13.60 5.06 -12.42
CA GLU A 229 13.57 4.82 -10.98
C GLU A 229 12.33 5.39 -10.29
N MET A 230 11.85 6.54 -10.77
CA MET A 230 10.60 7.13 -10.31
C MET A 230 9.41 6.29 -10.77
N ASP A 231 9.30 5.99 -12.07
CA ASP A 231 8.22 5.21 -12.65
C ASP A 231 8.14 3.80 -12.04
N LEU A 232 9.28 3.15 -11.80
CA LEU A 232 9.36 1.83 -11.16
C LEU A 232 8.78 1.86 -9.74
N ARG A 233 8.83 2.99 -9.05
CA ARG A 233 8.30 3.11 -7.67
C ARG A 233 6.85 3.56 -7.64
N THR A 234 6.39 4.33 -8.62
CA THR A 234 5.14 5.10 -8.46
C THR A 234 4.19 5.06 -9.64
N SER A 235 4.60 4.54 -10.79
CA SER A 235 3.70 4.46 -11.95
C SER A 235 2.50 3.55 -11.69
N PRO A 236 1.36 3.79 -12.37
CA PRO A 236 0.22 2.87 -12.36
C PRO A 236 0.61 1.46 -12.80
N THR A 237 1.51 1.34 -13.76
CA THR A 237 2.05 0.07 -14.27
C THR A 237 2.78 -0.71 -13.17
N SER A 238 3.66 -0.05 -12.41
CA SER A 238 4.35 -0.67 -11.28
C SER A 238 3.39 -1.08 -10.16
N MET A 239 2.35 -0.28 -9.91
CA MET A 239 1.30 -0.64 -8.96
C MET A 239 0.53 -1.89 -9.44
N ALA A 240 0.11 -1.94 -10.70
CA ALA A 240 -0.57 -3.09 -11.28
C ALA A 240 0.29 -4.37 -11.20
N LEU A 241 1.57 -4.27 -11.57
CA LEU A 241 2.50 -5.40 -11.48
C LEU A 241 2.69 -5.89 -10.05
N ARG A 242 2.71 -5.02 -9.04
CA ARG A 242 2.78 -5.45 -7.63
C ARG A 242 1.57 -6.30 -7.22
N TRP A 243 0.38 -6.00 -7.75
CA TRP A 243 -0.81 -6.82 -7.54
C TRP A 243 -0.75 -8.13 -8.31
N GLU A 244 -0.43 -8.07 -9.60
CA GLU A 244 -0.36 -9.23 -10.50
C GLU A 244 0.70 -10.24 -10.04
N LEU A 245 1.87 -9.76 -9.63
CA LEU A 245 3.02 -10.58 -9.27
C LEU A 245 3.07 -10.96 -7.79
N GLN A 246 2.08 -10.56 -6.99
CA GLN A 246 2.06 -10.88 -5.56
C GLN A 246 2.14 -12.38 -5.30
N ALA A 247 1.45 -13.19 -6.11
CA ALA A 247 1.47 -14.64 -5.99
C ALA A 247 2.72 -15.29 -6.60
N PHE A 248 3.42 -14.56 -7.47
CA PHE A 248 4.68 -14.99 -8.09
C PHE A 248 5.89 -14.79 -7.14
N SER A 249 5.81 -13.79 -6.27
CA SER A 249 6.92 -13.37 -5.38
C SER A 249 8.21 -13.11 -6.16
N PRO A 250 8.25 -12.08 -7.02
CA PRO A 250 9.41 -11.77 -7.84
C PRO A 250 10.61 -11.31 -6.99
N THR A 251 11.83 -11.54 -7.50
CA THR A 251 13.00 -10.79 -7.02
C THR A 251 12.94 -9.33 -7.49
N GLU A 252 13.82 -8.49 -6.95
CA GLU A 252 13.93 -7.08 -7.38
C GLU A 252 14.27 -6.99 -8.87
N GLU A 253 15.20 -7.83 -9.32
CA GLU A 253 15.65 -7.91 -10.70
C GLU A 253 14.52 -8.41 -11.62
N GLU A 254 13.85 -9.51 -11.26
CA GLU A 254 12.69 -10.02 -12.02
C GLU A 254 11.61 -8.95 -12.16
N PHE A 255 11.30 -8.23 -11.08
CA PHE A 255 10.31 -7.16 -11.10
C PHE A 255 10.71 -6.00 -12.02
N ARG A 256 11.97 -5.58 -11.95
CA ARG A 256 12.51 -4.48 -12.77
C ARG A 256 12.46 -4.81 -14.26
N GLU A 257 12.89 -6.01 -14.63
CA GLU A 257 12.91 -6.48 -16.02
C GLU A 257 11.49 -6.67 -16.57
N ILE A 258 10.58 -7.29 -15.80
CA ILE A 258 9.15 -7.41 -16.18
C ILE A 258 8.50 -6.03 -16.32
N PHE A 259 8.82 -5.09 -15.43
CA PHE A 259 8.34 -3.71 -15.52
C PHE A 259 8.79 -3.03 -16.81
N GLN A 260 10.06 -3.17 -17.19
CA GLN A 260 10.58 -2.60 -18.42
C GLN A 260 9.89 -3.19 -19.66
N ILE A 261 9.71 -4.51 -19.71
CA ILE A 261 8.96 -5.17 -20.79
C ILE A 261 7.54 -4.61 -20.85
N ARG A 262 6.81 -4.60 -19.73
CA ARG A 262 5.43 -4.10 -19.67
C ARG A 262 5.32 -2.64 -20.14
N GLN A 263 6.25 -1.78 -19.75
CA GLN A 263 6.26 -0.37 -20.15
C GLN A 263 6.41 -0.22 -21.67
N VAL A 264 7.32 -0.96 -22.32
CA VAL A 264 7.50 -0.92 -23.78
C VAL A 264 6.21 -1.31 -24.51
N PHE A 265 5.55 -2.38 -24.09
CA PHE A 265 4.32 -2.83 -24.74
C PHE A 265 3.10 -1.93 -24.45
N GLU A 266 3.05 -1.27 -23.28
CA GLU A 266 2.04 -0.24 -23.00
C GLU A 266 2.24 0.99 -23.89
N GLU A 267 3.49 1.40 -24.18
CA GLU A 267 3.79 2.48 -25.14
C GLU A 267 3.40 2.13 -26.57
N LEU A 268 3.53 0.85 -26.97
CA LEU A 268 3.05 0.34 -28.26
C LEU A 268 1.51 0.25 -28.35
N ALA A 269 0.81 0.31 -27.22
CA ALA A 269 -0.64 0.25 -27.12
C ALA A 269 -1.23 1.49 -26.44
N PRO A 270 -1.05 2.71 -26.99
CA PRO A 270 -1.43 3.98 -26.35
C PRO A 270 -2.94 4.16 -26.10
N GLN A 271 -3.77 3.31 -26.71
CA GLN A 271 -5.20 3.22 -26.45
C GLN A 271 -5.54 2.56 -25.10
N ASN A 272 -4.63 1.78 -24.54
CA ASN A 272 -4.82 1.12 -23.25
C ASN A 272 -4.56 2.12 -22.12
N ARG A 273 -5.26 1.91 -20.99
CA ARG A 273 -4.95 2.65 -19.77
C ARG A 273 -3.63 2.12 -19.20
N PRO A 274 -2.72 2.98 -18.71
CA PRO A 274 -1.50 2.53 -18.04
C PRO A 274 -1.80 1.53 -16.91
N GLY A 275 -1.04 0.44 -16.85
CA GLY A 275 -1.26 -0.67 -15.90
C GLY A 275 -2.47 -1.55 -16.18
N ALA A 276 -3.29 -1.27 -17.21
CA ALA A 276 -4.33 -2.19 -17.64
C ALA A 276 -3.74 -3.36 -18.47
N PRO A 277 -4.41 -4.51 -18.52
CA PRO A 277 -4.01 -5.58 -19.42
C PRO A 277 -4.02 -5.13 -20.87
N ILE A 278 -3.00 -5.55 -21.63
CA ILE A 278 -2.87 -5.19 -23.04
C ILE A 278 -4.01 -5.81 -23.84
N ALA A 279 -4.88 -4.99 -24.43
CA ALA A 279 -6.08 -5.46 -25.13
C ALA A 279 -5.77 -6.17 -26.47
N ASP A 280 -4.68 -5.76 -27.14
CA ASP A 280 -4.24 -6.35 -28.39
C ASP A 280 -3.63 -7.75 -28.13
N PRO A 281 -4.19 -8.83 -28.72
CA PRO A 281 -3.74 -10.19 -28.47
C PRO A 281 -2.34 -10.48 -29.04
N ASP A 282 -1.96 -9.84 -30.15
CA ASP A 282 -0.66 -10.07 -30.79
C ASP A 282 0.45 -9.41 -29.96
N LEU A 283 0.22 -8.17 -29.50
CA LEU A 283 1.14 -7.49 -28.58
C LEU A 283 1.25 -8.22 -27.24
N ARG A 284 0.12 -8.75 -26.73
CA ARG A 284 0.13 -9.55 -25.49
C ARG A 284 0.96 -10.83 -25.66
N ALA A 285 0.77 -11.55 -26.76
CA ALA A 285 1.51 -12.79 -27.03
C ALA A 285 3.02 -12.54 -27.22
N GLU A 286 3.41 -11.41 -27.82
CA GLU A 286 4.81 -11.01 -27.92
C GLU A 286 5.39 -10.64 -26.54
N MET A 287 4.64 -9.88 -25.72
CA MET A 287 5.04 -9.55 -24.35
C MET A 287 5.25 -10.82 -23.52
N ASP A 288 4.31 -11.77 -23.58
CA ASP A 288 4.40 -13.04 -22.86
C ASP A 288 5.60 -13.88 -23.32
N ARG A 289 5.99 -13.78 -24.60
CA ARG A 289 7.20 -14.43 -25.13
C ARG A 289 8.46 -13.81 -24.53
N GLN A 290 8.56 -12.48 -24.48
CA GLN A 290 9.71 -11.81 -23.88
C GLN A 290 9.83 -12.13 -22.38
N ILE A 291 8.71 -12.19 -21.67
CA ILE A 291 8.71 -12.61 -20.25
C ILE A 291 9.16 -14.06 -20.11
N ARG A 292 8.79 -14.95 -21.03
CA ARG A 292 9.28 -16.35 -21.06
C ARG A 292 10.76 -16.48 -21.44
N GLU A 293 11.32 -15.56 -22.21
CA GLU A 293 12.75 -15.56 -22.50
C GLU A 293 13.57 -15.04 -21.31
N LEU A 294 12.99 -14.11 -20.55
CA LEU A 294 13.54 -13.57 -19.31
C LEU A 294 13.51 -14.59 -18.16
N LEU A 295 12.35 -15.24 -17.96
CA LEU A 295 12.12 -16.23 -16.92
C LEU A 295 12.47 -17.61 -17.45
N ASP A 296 13.23 -18.42 -16.71
CA ASP A 296 13.42 -19.83 -17.12
C ASP A 296 12.07 -20.60 -17.16
N GLU A 297 12.08 -21.81 -17.73
CA GLU A 297 10.85 -22.58 -17.95
C GLU A 297 10.08 -22.90 -16.65
N GLU A 298 10.79 -23.11 -15.53
CA GLU A 298 10.16 -23.38 -14.23
C GLU A 298 9.53 -22.10 -13.68
N ARG A 299 10.28 -21.00 -13.73
CA ARG A 299 9.87 -19.69 -13.23
C ARG A 299 8.75 -19.08 -14.07
N TYR A 300 8.74 -19.31 -15.37
CA TYR A 300 7.66 -18.89 -16.24
C TYR A 300 6.34 -19.61 -15.91
N ARG A 301 6.38 -20.89 -15.49
CA ARG A 301 5.18 -21.59 -15.02
C ARG A 301 4.64 -21.01 -13.73
N ASP A 302 5.52 -20.62 -12.81
CA ASP A 302 5.14 -19.89 -11.60
C ASP A 302 4.49 -18.55 -11.92
N TYR A 303 5.05 -17.83 -12.89
CA TYR A 303 4.49 -16.58 -13.38
C TYR A 303 3.09 -16.78 -13.98
N GLN A 304 2.88 -17.81 -14.80
CA GLN A 304 1.56 -18.14 -15.34
C GLN A 304 0.57 -18.52 -14.25
N LEU A 305 0.98 -19.33 -13.29
CA LEU A 305 0.15 -19.73 -12.15
C LEU A 305 -0.26 -18.51 -11.31
N ALA A 306 0.65 -17.56 -11.13
CA ALA A 306 0.39 -16.31 -10.41
C ALA A 306 -0.67 -15.42 -11.10
N GLN A 307 -0.93 -15.59 -12.40
CA GLN A 307 -1.99 -14.89 -13.10
C GLN A 307 -3.38 -15.50 -12.85
N ASP A 308 -3.49 -16.74 -12.34
CA ASP A 308 -4.78 -17.36 -12.03
C ASP A 308 -5.44 -16.65 -10.84
N PRO A 309 -6.62 -16.02 -11.01
CA PRO A 309 -7.31 -15.35 -9.91
C PRO A 309 -7.62 -16.25 -8.72
N ARG A 310 -7.83 -17.56 -8.96
CA ARG A 310 -8.08 -18.56 -7.91
C ARG A 310 -6.82 -18.79 -7.08
N PHE A 311 -5.66 -18.86 -7.74
CA PHE A 311 -4.36 -19.02 -7.07
C PHE A 311 -3.96 -17.75 -6.29
N GLN A 312 -4.19 -16.57 -6.85
CA GLN A 312 -3.99 -15.29 -6.15
C GLN A 312 -4.81 -15.23 -4.86
N SER A 313 -6.09 -15.62 -4.93
CA SER A 313 -6.99 -15.65 -3.78
C SER A 313 -6.52 -16.64 -2.70
N LEU A 314 -6.03 -17.81 -3.10
CA LEU A 314 -5.45 -18.81 -2.20
C LEU A 314 -4.17 -18.29 -1.52
N THR A 315 -3.29 -17.64 -2.27
CA THR A 315 -2.05 -17.07 -1.75
C THR A 315 -2.32 -15.99 -0.70
N LEU A 316 -3.31 -15.13 -0.95
CA LEU A 316 -3.75 -14.12 0.01
C LEU A 316 -4.32 -14.76 1.29
N LEU A 317 -5.15 -15.80 1.15
CA LEU A 317 -5.75 -16.51 2.27
C LEU A 317 -4.69 -17.20 3.14
N THR A 318 -3.79 -17.97 2.52
CA THR A 318 -2.72 -18.70 3.23
C THR A 318 -1.77 -17.75 3.94
N ARG A 319 -1.36 -16.65 3.29
CA ARG A 319 -0.54 -15.61 3.92
C ARG A 319 -1.24 -15.02 5.14
N ARG A 320 -2.54 -14.70 5.04
CA ARG A 320 -3.33 -14.16 6.15
C ARG A 320 -3.46 -15.13 7.33
N LEU A 321 -3.43 -16.43 7.05
CA LEU A 321 -3.47 -17.48 8.06
C LEU A 321 -2.07 -17.81 8.61
N GLY A 322 -1.00 -17.18 8.10
CA GLY A 322 0.38 -17.48 8.50
C GLY A 322 0.85 -18.86 8.06
N LEU A 323 0.25 -19.42 7.00
CA LEU A 323 0.60 -20.73 6.47
C LEU A 323 1.81 -20.63 5.52
N PRO A 324 2.56 -21.73 5.34
CA PRO A 324 3.64 -21.78 4.36
C PRO A 324 3.16 -21.41 2.94
N ALA A 325 4.00 -20.73 2.16
CA ALA A 325 3.67 -20.33 0.78
C ALA A 325 3.28 -21.53 -0.11
N GLU A 326 3.91 -22.68 0.14
CA GLU A 326 3.66 -23.91 -0.61
C GLU A 326 2.24 -24.46 -0.42
N THR A 327 1.57 -24.14 0.70
CA THR A 327 0.20 -24.59 0.97
C THR A 327 -0.79 -24.08 -0.08
N ALA A 328 -0.60 -22.86 -0.60
CA ALA A 328 -1.46 -22.32 -1.66
C ALA A 328 -1.36 -23.15 -2.95
N ARG A 329 -0.13 -23.55 -3.30
CA ARG A 329 0.19 -24.35 -4.49
C ARG A 329 -0.37 -25.76 -4.37
N GLN A 330 -0.18 -26.41 -3.23
CA GLN A 330 -0.74 -27.73 -2.95
C GLN A 330 -2.27 -27.75 -3.07
N ILE A 331 -2.94 -26.74 -2.51
CA ILE A 331 -4.40 -26.62 -2.57
C ILE A 331 -4.88 -26.36 -4.00
N HIS A 332 -4.16 -25.55 -4.77
CA HIS A 332 -4.50 -25.29 -6.16
C HIS A 332 -4.43 -26.56 -7.01
N PHE A 333 -3.30 -27.29 -6.97
CA PHE A 333 -3.18 -28.56 -7.69
C PHE A 333 -4.16 -29.62 -7.21
N TYR A 334 -4.42 -29.70 -5.90
CA TYR A 334 -5.44 -30.59 -5.37
C TYR A 334 -6.81 -30.28 -5.99
N ARG A 335 -7.20 -29.01 -6.04
CA ARG A 335 -8.48 -28.59 -6.63
C ARG A 335 -8.59 -28.91 -8.11
N GLU A 336 -7.54 -28.72 -8.89
CA GLU A 336 -7.56 -29.12 -10.31
C GLU A 336 -7.78 -30.62 -10.46
N SER A 337 -7.06 -31.43 -9.67
CA SER A 337 -7.23 -32.89 -9.69
C SER A 337 -8.62 -33.33 -9.23
N HIS A 338 -9.18 -32.63 -8.24
CA HIS A 338 -10.51 -32.87 -7.72
C HIS A 338 -11.62 -32.48 -8.71
N ASP A 339 -11.47 -31.33 -9.39
CA ASP A 339 -12.39 -30.88 -10.43
C ASP A 339 -12.40 -31.87 -11.61
N GLN A 340 -11.23 -32.41 -11.99
CA GLN A 340 -11.10 -33.46 -13.01
C GLN A 340 -11.79 -34.75 -12.57
N ALA A 341 -11.62 -35.18 -11.31
CA ALA A 341 -12.29 -36.37 -10.78
C ALA A 341 -13.82 -36.20 -10.76
N LEU A 342 -14.32 -35.03 -10.36
CA LEU A 342 -15.75 -34.71 -10.41
C LEU A 342 -16.29 -34.71 -11.84
N ALA A 343 -15.55 -34.14 -12.80
CA ALA A 343 -15.93 -34.16 -14.21
C ALA A 343 -16.00 -35.59 -14.74
N ALA A 344 -15.00 -36.42 -14.45
CA ALA A 344 -14.97 -37.83 -14.86
C ALA A 344 -16.18 -38.60 -14.31
N VAL A 345 -16.56 -38.41 -13.04
CA VAL A 345 -17.74 -39.07 -12.44
C VAL A 345 -19.05 -38.57 -13.07
N ARG A 346 -19.14 -37.27 -13.42
CA ARG A 346 -20.34 -36.69 -14.05
C ARG A 346 -20.53 -37.14 -15.49
N GLU A 347 -19.43 -37.31 -16.22
CA GLU A 347 -19.42 -37.67 -17.63
C GLU A 347 -19.41 -39.19 -17.86
N ASP A 348 -19.22 -40.00 -16.82
CA ASP A 348 -19.21 -41.47 -16.92
C ASP A 348 -20.62 -42.01 -17.25
N PRO A 349 -20.84 -42.56 -18.47
CA PRO A 349 -22.13 -43.09 -18.87
C PRO A 349 -22.42 -44.47 -18.24
N ALA A 350 -21.45 -45.10 -17.58
CA ALA A 350 -21.62 -46.39 -16.93
C ALA A 350 -22.23 -46.29 -15.52
N LEU A 351 -22.25 -45.09 -14.93
CA LEU A 351 -22.82 -44.85 -13.60
C LEU A 351 -24.30 -44.47 -13.71
N ASP A 352 -25.13 -45.11 -12.91
CA ASP A 352 -26.51 -44.65 -12.70
C ASP A 352 -26.54 -43.37 -11.82
N ASP A 353 -27.72 -42.76 -11.69
CA ASP A 353 -27.86 -41.48 -10.99
C ASP A 353 -27.59 -41.59 -9.47
N GLU A 354 -27.82 -42.76 -8.86
CA GLU A 354 -27.61 -42.99 -7.44
C GLU A 354 -26.11 -43.22 -7.15
N GLU A 355 -25.47 -44.08 -7.93
CA GLU A 355 -24.02 -44.33 -7.89
C GLU A 355 -23.23 -43.06 -8.17
N ARG A 356 -23.65 -42.27 -9.16
CA ARG A 356 -23.05 -40.97 -9.46
C ARG A 356 -23.16 -40.02 -8.28
N SER A 357 -24.33 -39.93 -7.65
CA SER A 357 -24.56 -39.05 -6.50
C SER A 357 -23.70 -39.46 -5.30
N LEU A 358 -23.63 -40.75 -4.98
CA LEU A 358 -22.80 -41.29 -3.90
C LEU A 358 -21.30 -41.02 -4.13
N ARG A 359 -20.83 -41.16 -5.38
CA ARG A 359 -19.43 -40.96 -5.71
C ARG A 359 -19.02 -39.48 -5.70
N ILE A 360 -19.92 -38.58 -6.10
CA ILE A 360 -19.74 -37.14 -5.93
C ILE A 360 -19.71 -36.79 -4.44
N GLU A 361 -20.61 -37.33 -3.62
CA GLU A 361 -20.62 -37.06 -2.18
C GLU A 361 -19.34 -37.52 -1.49
N ALA A 362 -18.82 -38.71 -1.84
CA ALA A 362 -17.55 -39.20 -1.32
C ALA A 362 -16.37 -38.27 -1.67
N LEU A 363 -16.31 -37.80 -2.92
CA LEU A 363 -15.29 -36.83 -3.34
C LEU A 363 -15.41 -35.52 -2.56
N GLU A 364 -16.62 -34.99 -2.37
CA GLU A 364 -16.86 -33.75 -1.61
C GLU A 364 -16.48 -33.89 -0.12
N GLN A 365 -16.70 -35.07 0.48
CA GLN A 365 -16.25 -35.37 1.84
C GLN A 365 -14.73 -35.41 1.94
N GLU A 366 -14.05 -36.10 1.01
CA GLU A 366 -12.59 -36.12 0.93
C GLU A 366 -12.01 -34.71 0.77
N ALA A 367 -12.60 -33.89 -0.12
CA ALA A 367 -12.18 -32.51 -0.31
C ALA A 367 -12.37 -31.65 0.93
N ARG A 368 -13.43 -31.86 1.71
CA ARG A 368 -13.59 -31.17 3.00
C ARG A 368 -12.47 -31.53 3.96
N GLU A 369 -12.12 -32.81 4.08
CA GLU A 369 -11.07 -33.26 5.01
C GLU A 369 -9.71 -32.69 4.61
N VAL A 370 -9.31 -32.88 3.34
CA VAL A 370 -8.01 -32.40 2.83
C VAL A 370 -7.87 -30.88 2.95
N LEU A 371 -8.92 -30.13 2.58
CA LEU A 371 -8.86 -28.66 2.62
C LEU A 371 -8.93 -28.12 4.06
N THR A 372 -9.66 -28.78 4.95
CA THR A 372 -9.71 -28.41 6.38
C THR A 372 -8.38 -28.71 7.05
N ASP A 373 -7.73 -29.82 6.73
CA ASP A 373 -6.41 -30.15 7.27
C ASP A 373 -5.34 -29.16 6.80
N ALA A 374 -5.40 -28.73 5.53
CA ALA A 374 -4.45 -27.78 4.95
C ALA A 374 -4.64 -26.33 5.44
N LEU A 375 -5.90 -25.87 5.61
CA LEU A 375 -6.22 -24.46 5.90
C LEU A 375 -6.71 -24.21 7.34
N GLY A 376 -7.04 -25.26 8.08
CA GLY A 376 -7.85 -25.19 9.28
C GLY A 376 -9.31 -24.83 9.00
N GLU A 377 -10.16 -25.02 10.01
CA GLU A 377 -11.62 -24.80 9.92
C GLU A 377 -11.96 -23.38 9.44
N ARG A 378 -11.26 -22.36 9.98
CA ARG A 378 -11.47 -20.95 9.59
C ARG A 378 -11.11 -20.69 8.14
N GLY A 379 -10.02 -21.29 7.65
CA GLY A 379 -9.56 -21.12 6.28
C GLY A 379 -10.45 -21.84 5.28
N TYR A 380 -10.89 -23.06 5.59
CA TYR A 380 -11.87 -23.79 4.78
C TYR A 380 -13.21 -23.05 4.66
N GLN A 381 -13.73 -22.49 5.74
CA GLN A 381 -14.96 -21.69 5.70
C GLN A 381 -14.81 -20.43 4.83
N ALA A 382 -13.68 -19.72 4.97
CA ALA A 382 -13.38 -18.55 4.14
C ALA A 382 -13.30 -18.93 2.65
N LEU A 383 -12.64 -20.05 2.35
CA LEU A 383 -12.49 -20.57 1.00
C LEU A 383 -13.84 -20.93 0.36
N ARG A 384 -14.71 -21.63 1.10
CA ARG A 384 -16.05 -22.00 0.65
C ARG A 384 -16.95 -20.78 0.44
N SER A 385 -16.80 -19.74 1.25
CA SER A 385 -17.56 -18.50 1.08
C SER A 385 -17.20 -17.78 -0.22
N GLN A 386 -15.94 -17.84 -0.65
CA GLN A 386 -15.49 -17.29 -1.93
C GLN A 386 -16.00 -18.09 -3.12
N GLN A 387 -16.07 -19.42 -3.04
CA GLN A 387 -16.57 -20.28 -4.13
C GLN A 387 -18.07 -20.09 -4.40
N ARG A 388 -18.84 -19.66 -3.39
CA ARG A 388 -20.29 -19.37 -3.54
C ARG A 388 -20.57 -17.97 -4.07
N ALA A 389 -19.58 -17.08 -4.08
CA ALA A 389 -19.69 -15.79 -4.75
C ALA A 389 -19.45 -15.98 -6.25
N PRO A 390 -20.21 -15.33 -7.14
CA PRO A 390 -19.93 -15.40 -8.57
C PRO A 390 -18.50 -14.91 -8.83
N ALA A 391 -17.75 -15.67 -9.64
CA ALA A 391 -16.41 -15.31 -10.09
C ALA A 391 -16.48 -13.95 -10.80
N GLY A 392 -16.12 -12.88 -10.08
CA GLY A 392 -16.34 -11.50 -10.51
C GLY A 392 -16.72 -10.54 -9.38
N ALA A 393 -17.16 -11.05 -8.21
CA ALA A 393 -17.45 -10.21 -7.05
C ALA A 393 -16.21 -9.98 -6.16
N VAL A 394 -15.05 -9.67 -6.75
CA VAL A 394 -14.06 -8.85 -6.03
C VAL A 394 -14.63 -7.45 -6.06
N ASN A 395 -15.39 -7.11 -5.02
CA ASN A 395 -15.99 -5.81 -4.89
C ASN A 395 -14.89 -4.79 -4.53
N ILE A 396 -14.23 -4.24 -5.56
CA ILE A 396 -13.25 -3.15 -5.43
C ILE A 396 -13.94 -1.88 -4.88
N GLN A 397 -15.28 -1.83 -4.81
CA GLN A 397 -16.03 -0.69 -4.26
C GLN A 397 -16.16 -0.67 -2.72
N ARG A 398 -15.45 -1.52 -1.98
CA ARG A 398 -15.40 -1.40 -0.50
C ARG A 398 -14.22 -0.61 0.05
N LEU A 399 -13.48 0.08 -0.82
CA LEU A 399 -12.56 1.14 -0.43
C LEU A 399 -13.07 2.46 -1.02
N GLY A 400 -13.90 3.16 -0.25
CA GLY A 400 -14.16 4.57 -0.43
C GLY A 400 -15.17 5.10 0.58
N PRO A 401 -15.14 6.39 0.91
CA PRO A 401 -14.01 7.33 0.89
C PRO A 401 -13.08 7.22 2.12
#